data_AF-A0A1Y2AW48-F1
#
_entry.id   AF-A0A1Y2AW48-F1
#
_cell.length_a   1.000
_cell.length_b   1.000
_cell.length_c   1.000
_cell.angle_alpha   90.00
_cell.angle_beta   90.00
_cell.angle_gamma   90.00
#
_symmetry.space_group_name_H-M   'P 1'
#
loop_
_entity.id
_entity.type
_entity.pdbx_description
1 polymer ?
#
loop_
_entity_poly.entity_id
_entity_poly.type
_entity_poly.pdbx_seq_one_letter_code
_entity_poly.pdbx_strand_id
1 'polypeptide(L)'
;MNNAYFSFPEQDLFVWDMMEEFVLGFNGSKWGNNGPRMVERTYNKYCANSNPEENVDECNGLGIADPPRFFPVPYSKRNQIALPWTSHCQLMKFLADESIGVHWFNKYYKTLGIPKNSVLGTLMQLHCPSVVEAFTPTGLGFVEDVGENTFPEEAKEWMGWEKDDGF
;
A
#
# COMPACT_ATOMS: atom_id res chain seq x y z
N MET A 1 7.88 0.63 -6.61
CA MET A 1 7.08 1.77 -7.13
C MET A 1 5.63 1.69 -6.64
N ASN A 2 4.83 2.74 -6.85
CA ASN A 2 3.38 2.70 -6.62
C ASN A 2 2.69 1.93 -7.77
N ASN A 3 1.65 1.15 -7.46
CA ASN A 3 0.80 0.48 -8.45
C ASN A 3 -0.70 0.71 -8.24
N ALA A 4 -1.07 1.67 -7.39
CA ALA A 4 -2.44 2.02 -7.06
C ALA A 4 -2.99 3.17 -7.92
N TYR A 5 -2.10 3.93 -8.58
CA TYR A 5 -2.48 5.01 -9.49
C TYR A 5 -1.54 5.06 -10.68
N PHE A 6 -2.14 5.14 -11.87
CA PHE A 6 -1.49 5.40 -13.14
C PHE A 6 -2.30 6.42 -13.91
N SER A 7 -1.63 7.31 -14.64
CA SER A 7 -2.22 8.12 -15.70
C SER A 7 -1.46 7.86 -16.99
N PHE A 8 -2.19 7.67 -18.09
CA PHE A 8 -1.62 7.38 -19.41
C PHE A 8 -2.63 7.74 -20.51
N PRO A 9 -2.19 8.04 -21.73
CA PRO A 9 -3.07 8.22 -22.88
C PRO A 9 -3.78 6.91 -23.30
N GLU A 10 -4.80 7.02 -24.16
CA GLU A 10 -5.40 5.83 -24.75
C GLU A 10 -4.36 5.05 -25.58
N GLN A 11 -4.38 3.72 -25.49
CA GLN A 11 -3.47 2.82 -26.23
C GLN A 11 -1.97 3.02 -25.89
N ASP A 12 -1.70 3.36 -24.63
CA ASP A 12 -0.35 3.51 -24.09
C ASP A 12 0.46 2.19 -24.14
N LEU A 13 1.69 2.28 -24.67
CA LEU A 13 2.58 1.13 -24.86
C LEU A 13 3.09 0.58 -23.53
N PHE A 14 3.38 1.44 -22.54
CA PHE A 14 3.83 0.97 -21.23
C PHE A 14 2.76 0.17 -20.49
N VAL A 15 1.48 0.52 -20.66
CA VAL A 15 0.38 -0.31 -20.14
C VAL A 15 0.36 -1.68 -20.79
N TRP A 16 0.58 -1.75 -22.11
CA TRP A 16 0.70 -3.03 -22.81
C TRP A 16 1.89 -3.85 -22.27
N ASP A 17 3.05 -3.23 -22.12
CA ASP A 17 4.23 -3.87 -21.55
C ASP A 17 3.99 -4.35 -20.12
N MET A 18 3.28 -3.60 -19.28
CA MET A 18 2.89 -4.05 -17.94
C MET A 18 2.00 -5.29 -18.00
N MET A 19 1.08 -5.36 -18.97
CA MET A 19 0.23 -6.54 -19.16
C MET A 19 1.05 -7.77 -19.58
N GLU A 20 2.00 -7.60 -20.50
CA GLU A 20 2.91 -8.68 -20.91
C GLU A 20 3.82 -9.13 -19.76
N GLU A 21 4.46 -8.20 -19.05
CA GLU A 21 5.33 -8.46 -17.91
C GLU A 21 4.56 -9.11 -16.74
N PHE A 22 3.28 -8.78 -16.56
CA PHE A 22 2.42 -9.48 -15.60
C PHE A 22 2.23 -10.95 -15.98
N VAL A 23 1.89 -11.24 -17.24
CA VAL A 23 1.63 -12.62 -17.70
C VAL A 23 2.92 -13.46 -17.68
N LEU A 24 4.01 -12.92 -18.21
CA LEU A 24 5.30 -13.62 -18.30
C LEU A 24 5.96 -13.78 -16.94
N GLY A 25 5.87 -12.76 -16.09
CA GLY A 25 6.52 -12.69 -14.79
C GLY A 25 5.67 -13.15 -13.62
N PHE A 26 4.46 -13.68 -13.84
CA PHE A 26 3.53 -14.03 -12.77
C PHE A 26 4.15 -15.02 -11.78
N ASN A 27 4.01 -14.73 -10.48
CA ASN A 27 4.43 -15.62 -9.41
C ASN A 27 3.37 -15.65 -8.30
N GLY A 28 2.56 -16.72 -8.28
CA GLY A 28 1.49 -16.89 -7.30
C GLY A 28 1.97 -17.03 -5.85
N SER A 29 3.26 -17.31 -5.63
CA SER A 29 3.86 -17.41 -4.28
C SER A 29 4.37 -16.07 -3.75
N LYS A 30 4.50 -15.04 -4.59
CA LYS A 30 5.03 -13.71 -4.22
C LYS A 30 4.05 -12.62 -4.60
N TRP A 31 3.30 -12.09 -3.63
CA TRP A 31 2.22 -11.15 -3.91
C TRP A 31 2.72 -9.84 -4.54
N GLY A 32 3.77 -9.23 -3.95
CA GLY A 32 4.38 -8.01 -4.48
C GLY A 32 5.04 -8.18 -5.85
N ASN A 33 5.38 -9.41 -6.27
CA ASN A 33 5.95 -9.70 -7.59
C ASN A 33 5.01 -9.31 -8.74
N ASN A 34 3.71 -9.39 -8.50
CA ASN A 34 2.66 -9.24 -9.51
C ASN A 34 2.04 -7.84 -9.52
N GLY A 35 2.37 -6.99 -8.55
CA GLY A 35 1.89 -5.61 -8.45
C GLY A 35 3.05 -4.62 -8.49
N PRO A 36 3.45 -4.01 -7.36
CA PRO A 36 4.51 -2.99 -7.30
C PRO A 36 5.82 -3.38 -8.00
N ARG A 37 6.27 -4.64 -7.87
CA ARG A 37 7.52 -5.09 -8.50
C ARG A 37 7.38 -5.38 -9.98
N MET A 38 6.19 -5.75 -10.46
CA MET A 38 5.94 -5.90 -11.90
C MET A 38 6.08 -4.53 -12.58
N VAL A 39 5.45 -3.51 -12.01
CA VAL A 39 5.53 -2.12 -12.48
C VAL A 39 6.99 -1.65 -12.48
N GLU A 40 7.71 -1.92 -11.40
CA GLU A 40 9.12 -1.55 -11.28
C GLU A 40 10.04 -2.28 -12.28
N ARG A 41 9.84 -3.58 -12.51
CA ARG A 41 10.58 -4.31 -13.56
C ARG A 41 10.31 -3.72 -14.95
N THR A 42 9.04 -3.45 -15.26
CA THR A 42 8.61 -2.87 -16.53
C THR A 42 9.24 -1.49 -16.73
N TYR A 43 9.11 -0.60 -15.73
CA TYR A 43 9.71 0.73 -15.77
C TYR A 43 11.23 0.69 -15.88
N ASN A 44 11.89 -0.21 -15.15
CA ASN A 44 13.34 -0.34 -15.25
C ASN A 44 13.78 -0.84 -16.63
N LYS A 45 12.99 -1.70 -17.28
CA LYS A 45 13.28 -2.24 -18.60
C LYS A 45 13.13 -1.19 -19.71
N TYR A 46 12.04 -0.41 -19.66
CA TYR A 46 11.66 0.47 -20.78
C TYR A 46 11.89 1.96 -20.53
N CYS A 47 12.00 2.41 -19.27
CA CYS A 47 12.14 3.83 -18.93
C CYS A 47 13.50 4.19 -18.30
N ALA A 48 13.95 3.42 -17.31
CA ALA A 48 15.14 3.80 -16.53
C ALA A 48 16.47 3.37 -17.18
N ASN A 49 16.48 2.22 -17.86
CA ASN A 49 17.69 1.66 -18.47
C ASN A 49 17.68 1.70 -20.00
N SER A 50 16.69 2.34 -20.60
CA SER A 50 16.58 2.51 -22.04
C SER A 50 17.45 3.68 -22.51
N ASN A 51 18.05 3.53 -23.69
CA ASN A 51 18.64 4.68 -24.39
C ASN A 51 17.48 5.64 -24.72
N PRO A 52 17.54 6.94 -24.36
CA PRO A 52 16.43 7.87 -24.56
C PRO A 52 15.95 7.94 -26.01
N GLU A 53 16.78 7.59 -26.99
CA GLU A 53 16.44 7.55 -28.42
C GLU A 53 15.69 6.26 -28.85
N GLU A 54 15.75 5.19 -28.06
CA GLU A 54 15.14 3.89 -28.40
C GLU A 54 13.74 3.67 -27.80
N ASN A 55 13.41 4.36 -26.70
CA ASN A 55 12.13 4.19 -25.99
C ASN A 55 11.48 5.55 -25.64
N VAL A 56 11.56 6.51 -26.56
CA VAL A 56 10.99 7.87 -26.38
C VAL A 56 9.48 7.80 -26.12
N ASP A 57 8.79 6.80 -26.69
CA ASP A 57 7.33 6.75 -26.75
C ASP A 57 6.72 5.97 -25.58
N GLU A 58 7.38 4.93 -25.09
CA GLU A 58 6.83 4.02 -24.07
C GLU A 58 6.50 4.75 -22.77
N CYS A 59 7.38 5.63 -22.31
CA CYS A 59 7.22 6.27 -21.01
C CYS A 59 6.68 7.70 -21.10
N ASN A 60 6.30 8.15 -22.30
CA ASN A 60 5.81 9.50 -22.51
C ASN A 60 4.34 9.62 -22.05
N GLY A 61 4.06 10.60 -21.20
CA GLY A 61 2.71 10.79 -20.65
C GLY A 61 2.33 9.80 -19.54
N LEU A 62 3.20 8.83 -19.22
CA LEU A 62 3.03 7.95 -18.06
C LEU A 62 3.23 8.74 -16.76
N GLY A 63 2.18 8.77 -15.93
CA GLY A 63 2.24 9.28 -14.57
C GLY A 63 2.07 8.15 -13.57
N ILE A 64 3.12 7.90 -12.78
CA ILE A 64 3.06 7.03 -11.61
C ILE A 64 3.08 7.93 -10.37
N ALA A 65 2.09 7.79 -9.49
CA ALA A 65 2.07 8.58 -8.26
C ALA A 65 3.23 8.18 -7.33
N ASP A 66 3.79 9.16 -6.60
CA ASP A 66 4.81 8.85 -5.59
C ASP A 66 4.28 7.83 -4.56
N PRO A 67 5.13 6.95 -4.01
CA PRO A 67 4.71 5.96 -3.01
C PRO A 67 3.91 6.56 -1.84
N PRO A 68 4.27 7.71 -1.24
CA PRO A 68 3.49 8.31 -0.15
C PRO A 68 2.02 8.60 -0.45
N ARG A 69 1.63 8.75 -1.72
CA ARG A 69 0.24 9.07 -2.09
C ARG A 69 -0.73 7.93 -1.75
N PHE A 70 -0.29 6.68 -1.87
CA PHE A 70 -1.14 5.49 -1.66
C PHE A 70 -0.50 4.40 -0.80
N PHE A 71 0.82 4.38 -0.68
CA PHE A 71 1.62 3.50 0.18
C PHE A 71 2.47 4.30 1.17
N PRO A 72 1.88 5.21 1.98
CA PRO A 72 2.63 6.04 2.92
C PRO A 72 3.32 5.26 4.04
N VAL A 73 2.83 4.06 4.33
CA VAL A 73 3.43 3.15 5.30
C VAL A 73 3.82 1.86 4.58
N PRO A 74 5.14 1.59 4.41
CA PRO A 74 5.58 0.37 3.75
C PRO A 74 5.24 -0.85 4.59
N TYR A 75 5.24 -2.04 3.96
CA TYR A 75 4.90 -3.29 4.62
C TYR A 75 5.78 -3.58 5.84
N SER A 76 7.09 -3.34 5.72
CA SER A 76 8.06 -3.41 6.82
C SER A 76 7.71 -2.56 8.05
N LYS A 77 6.88 -1.52 7.89
CA LYS A 77 6.40 -0.62 8.96
C LYS A 77 4.90 -0.71 9.20
N ARG A 78 4.22 -1.75 8.70
CA ARG A 78 2.76 -1.94 8.79
C ARG A 78 2.21 -1.89 10.22
N ASN A 79 3.01 -2.22 11.22
CA ASN A 79 2.59 -2.17 12.62
C ASN A 79 2.27 -0.74 13.07
N GLN A 80 2.91 0.29 12.50
CA GLN A 80 2.70 1.69 12.89
C GLN A 80 1.24 2.13 12.75
N ILE A 81 0.54 1.65 11.70
CA ILE A 81 -0.86 2.01 11.47
C ILE A 81 -1.84 1.24 12.39
N ALA A 82 -1.35 0.23 13.11
CA ALA A 82 -2.13 -0.49 14.12
C ALA A 82 -1.99 0.12 15.52
N LEU A 83 -0.93 0.90 15.78
CA LEU A 83 -0.65 1.51 17.08
C LEU A 83 -1.55 2.74 17.35
N PRO A 84 -1.70 3.17 18.61
CA PRO A 84 -2.55 4.29 18.97
C PRO A 84 -2.12 5.59 18.27
N TRP A 85 -3.09 6.33 17.73
CA TRP A 85 -2.82 7.56 16.99
C TRP A 85 -2.16 8.63 17.87
N THR A 86 -2.45 8.62 19.18
CA THR A 86 -1.95 9.59 20.16
C THR A 86 -0.44 9.54 20.35
N SER A 87 0.20 8.39 20.13
CA SER A 87 1.67 8.25 20.13
C SER A 87 2.29 8.37 18.73
N HIS A 88 1.46 8.53 17.70
CA HIS A 88 1.85 8.55 16.29
C HIS A 88 1.42 9.84 15.57
N CYS A 89 1.39 10.98 16.28
CA CYS A 89 0.97 12.28 15.75
C CYS A 89 1.77 12.71 14.51
N GLN A 90 3.08 12.42 14.46
CA GLN A 90 3.91 12.75 13.29
C GLN A 90 3.48 11.95 12.06
N LEU A 91 3.15 10.66 12.24
CA LEU A 91 2.63 9.82 11.17
C LEU A 91 1.24 10.32 10.73
N MET A 92 0.35 10.65 11.67
CA MET A 92 -0.95 11.24 11.34
C MET A 92 -0.82 12.53 10.52
N LYS A 93 0.12 13.41 10.89
CA LYS A 93 0.40 14.63 10.14
C LYS A 93 0.93 14.33 8.74
N PHE A 94 1.90 13.44 8.61
CA PHE A 94 2.43 13.01 7.31
C PHE A 94 1.34 12.43 6.41
N LEU A 95 0.45 11.59 6.97
CA LEU A 95 -0.68 11.01 6.23
C LEU A 95 -1.64 12.11 5.75
N ALA A 96 -1.95 13.10 6.59
CA ALA A 96 -2.82 14.21 6.22
C ALA A 96 -2.21 15.14 5.16
N ASP A 97 -0.89 15.37 5.20
CA ASP A 97 -0.20 16.28 4.30
C ASP A 97 0.10 15.62 2.93
N GLU A 98 0.47 14.33 2.92
CA GLU A 98 1.03 13.67 1.73
C GLU A 98 0.12 12.59 1.12
N SER A 99 -0.75 11.94 1.90
CA SER A 99 -1.48 10.75 1.43
C SER A 99 -2.85 11.10 0.85
N ILE A 100 -3.21 10.44 -0.26
CA ILE A 100 -4.57 10.43 -0.82
C ILE A 100 -5.33 9.21 -0.28
N GLY A 101 -4.63 8.08 -0.13
CA GLY A 101 -5.16 6.87 0.46
C GLY A 101 -4.11 6.12 1.26
N VAL A 102 -4.55 5.19 2.10
CA VAL A 102 -3.67 4.34 2.92
C VAL A 102 -3.90 2.89 2.54
N HIS A 103 -2.89 2.28 1.90
CA HIS A 103 -2.83 0.84 1.77
C HIS A 103 -2.57 0.20 3.13
N TRP A 104 -3.39 -0.77 3.51
CA TRP A 104 -3.28 -1.49 4.77
C TRP A 104 -3.34 -2.99 4.51
N PHE A 105 -2.69 -3.77 5.38
CA PHE A 105 -2.45 -5.19 5.12
C PHE A 105 -3.50 -6.04 5.81
N ASN A 106 -4.61 -6.31 5.12
CA ASN A 106 -5.77 -7.04 5.67
C ASN A 106 -5.40 -8.32 6.44
N LYS A 107 -4.43 -9.09 5.98
CA LYS A 107 -3.97 -10.32 6.65
C LYS A 107 -3.39 -10.06 8.05
N TYR A 108 -2.72 -8.92 8.23
CA TYR A 108 -2.19 -8.48 9.52
C TYR A 108 -3.32 -8.20 10.53
N TYR A 109 -4.41 -7.60 10.07
CA TYR A 109 -5.56 -7.22 10.90
C TYR A 109 -6.60 -8.32 11.05
N LYS A 110 -6.53 -9.38 10.25
CA LYS A 110 -7.46 -10.52 10.34
C LYS A 110 -7.46 -11.16 11.73
N THR A 111 -6.30 -11.22 12.38
CA THR A 111 -6.14 -11.76 13.75
C THR A 111 -6.19 -10.67 14.80
N LEU A 112 -5.62 -9.49 14.51
CA LEU A 112 -5.52 -8.39 15.46
C LEU A 112 -6.84 -7.66 15.70
N GLY A 113 -7.72 -7.61 14.69
CA GLY A 113 -8.78 -6.62 14.62
C GLY A 113 -8.21 -5.20 14.45
N ILE A 114 -9.08 -4.22 14.25
CA ILE A 114 -8.71 -2.80 14.11
C ILE A 114 -9.09 -2.08 15.42
N PRO A 115 -8.15 -1.71 16.30
CA PRO A 115 -8.48 -0.89 17.47
C PRO A 115 -9.04 0.46 17.01
N LYS A 116 -10.07 0.98 17.66
CA LYS A 116 -10.70 2.26 17.26
C LYS A 116 -9.74 3.43 17.42
N ASN A 117 -8.90 3.39 18.46
CA ASN A 117 -7.88 4.40 18.72
C ASN A 117 -6.58 4.20 17.92
N SER A 118 -6.47 3.17 17.08
CA SER A 118 -5.31 3.00 16.21
C SER A 118 -5.25 4.10 15.15
N VAL A 119 -4.09 4.33 14.54
CA VAL A 119 -3.96 5.22 13.37
C VAL A 119 -4.98 4.85 12.28
N LEU A 120 -5.05 3.56 11.88
CA LEU A 120 -6.00 3.11 10.86
C LEU A 120 -7.46 3.32 11.30
N GLY A 121 -7.80 2.93 12.54
CA GLY A 121 -9.16 3.08 13.05
C GLY A 121 -9.59 4.54 13.16
N THR A 122 -8.66 5.42 13.51
CA THR A 122 -8.88 6.88 13.55
C THR A 122 -9.11 7.44 12.15
N LEU A 123 -8.29 7.04 11.16
CA LEU A 123 -8.48 7.43 9.77
C LEU A 123 -9.83 6.99 9.21
N MET A 124 -10.24 5.74 9.48
CA MET A 124 -11.55 5.21 9.05
C MET A 124 -12.70 6.04 9.62
N GLN A 125 -12.63 6.42 10.91
CA GLN A 125 -13.65 7.25 11.56
C GLN A 125 -13.68 8.68 11.02
N LEU A 126 -12.51 9.29 10.77
CA LEU A 126 -12.43 10.68 10.32
C LEU A 126 -12.79 10.86 8.84
N HIS A 127 -12.35 9.94 7.98
CA HIS A 127 -12.45 10.09 6.52
C HIS A 127 -13.53 9.23 5.87
N CYS A 128 -14.13 8.29 6.60
CA CYS A 128 -15.24 7.47 6.12
C CYS A 128 -16.42 7.42 7.11
N PRO A 129 -16.91 8.57 7.63
CA PRO A 129 -17.94 8.59 8.68
C PRO A 129 -19.23 7.88 8.24
N SER A 130 -19.69 8.06 7.00
CA SER A 130 -20.89 7.38 6.51
C SER A 130 -20.76 5.85 6.50
N VAL A 131 -19.56 5.33 6.25
CA VAL A 131 -19.30 3.87 6.30
C VAL A 131 -19.28 3.41 7.75
N VAL A 132 -18.62 4.16 8.63
CA VAL A 132 -18.57 3.84 10.07
C VAL A 132 -19.95 3.85 10.71
N GLU A 133 -20.83 4.76 10.29
CA GLU A 133 -22.21 4.85 10.78
C GLU A 133 -23.13 3.77 10.19
N ALA A 134 -22.91 3.38 8.92
CA ALA A 134 -23.77 2.42 8.23
C ALA A 134 -23.57 0.96 8.67
N PHE A 135 -22.41 0.62 9.24
CA PHE A 135 -22.05 -0.75 9.58
C PHE A 135 -21.77 -0.90 11.09
N THR A 136 -21.95 -2.12 11.61
CA THR A 136 -21.60 -2.39 13.01
C THR A 136 -20.07 -2.35 13.19
N PRO A 137 -19.57 -2.00 14.39
CA PRO A 137 -18.13 -1.98 14.63
C PRO A 137 -17.44 -3.31 14.27
N THR A 138 -18.01 -4.43 14.68
CA THR A 138 -17.50 -5.77 14.34
C THR A 138 -17.57 -6.06 12.84
N GLY A 139 -18.59 -5.56 12.14
CA GLY A 139 -18.71 -5.69 10.68
C GLY A 139 -17.60 -4.96 9.91
N LEU A 140 -17.06 -3.88 10.49
CA LEU A 140 -15.90 -3.17 9.97
C LEU A 140 -14.56 -3.71 10.50
N GLY A 141 -14.60 -4.74 11.35
CA GLY A 141 -13.42 -5.32 11.98
C GLY A 141 -12.89 -4.52 13.18
N PHE A 142 -13.66 -3.56 13.72
CA PHE A 142 -13.27 -2.86 14.93
C PHE A 142 -13.29 -3.78 16.16
N VAL A 143 -12.27 -3.63 17.00
CA VAL A 143 -12.15 -4.26 18.32
C VAL A 143 -12.02 -3.20 19.40
N GLU A 144 -12.21 -3.60 20.67
CA GLU A 144 -11.95 -2.71 21.81
C GLU A 144 -10.51 -2.23 21.82
N ASP A 145 -10.32 -1.02 22.33
CA ASP A 145 -9.00 -0.39 22.39
C ASP A 145 -8.10 -1.16 23.35
N VAL A 146 -7.03 -1.73 22.80
CA VAL A 146 -5.96 -2.37 23.55
C VAL A 146 -4.89 -1.33 23.87
N GLY A 147 -4.50 -1.20 25.14
CA GLY A 147 -3.41 -0.30 25.54
C GLY A 147 -2.10 -0.63 24.81
N GLU A 148 -1.17 0.32 24.69
CA GLU A 148 0.08 0.17 23.91
C GLU A 148 0.86 -1.13 24.19
N ASN A 149 0.77 -1.66 25.41
CA ASN A 149 1.46 -2.87 25.85
C ASN A 149 0.73 -4.19 25.56
N THR A 150 -0.42 -4.15 24.88
CA THR A 150 -1.28 -5.33 24.65
C THR A 150 -1.42 -5.71 23.17
N PHE A 151 -0.68 -5.04 22.28
CA PHE A 151 -0.53 -5.52 20.91
C PHE A 151 0.14 -6.90 20.91
N PRO A 152 -0.51 -7.94 20.36
CA PRO A 152 0.02 -9.30 20.29
C PRO A 152 1.44 -9.31 19.75
N GLU A 153 2.33 -9.99 20.46
CA GLU A 153 3.73 -10.17 20.07
C GLU A 153 3.85 -10.83 18.67
N GLU A 154 2.88 -11.67 18.35
CA GLU A 154 2.67 -12.31 17.03
C GLU A 154 2.53 -11.31 15.87
N ALA A 155 1.96 -10.12 16.13
CA ALA A 155 1.85 -9.06 15.14
C ALA A 155 3.22 -8.38 14.92
N LYS A 156 4.07 -8.30 15.96
CA LYS A 156 5.43 -7.75 15.86
C LYS A 156 6.36 -8.65 15.02
N GLU A 157 6.12 -9.96 15.00
CA GLU A 157 7.01 -10.94 14.37
C GLU A 157 6.59 -11.42 12.96
N TRP A 158 5.37 -11.15 12.51
CA TRP A 158 4.89 -11.67 11.22
C TRP A 158 5.54 -10.96 10.02
N MET A 159 6.73 -11.39 9.60
CA MET A 159 7.47 -10.82 8.46
C MET A 159 6.89 -11.18 7.07
N GLY A 160 5.66 -11.72 7.01
CA GLY A 160 5.05 -12.13 5.75
C GLY A 160 5.83 -13.23 5.02
N TRP A 161 5.47 -13.43 3.76
CA TRP A 161 6.30 -14.17 2.80
C TRP A 161 7.40 -13.27 2.20
N GLU A 162 7.67 -12.15 2.86
CA GLU A 162 8.38 -10.97 2.34
C GLU A 162 9.77 -10.82 2.97
N LYS A 163 10.21 -11.81 3.77
CA LYS A 163 11.56 -11.83 4.40
C LYS A 163 12.72 -11.57 3.42
N ASP A 164 12.51 -11.82 2.12
CA ASP A 164 13.53 -11.67 1.09
C ASP A 164 13.15 -10.70 -0.04
N ASP A 165 12.10 -9.88 0.09
CA ASP A 165 11.57 -9.14 -1.06
C ASP A 165 11.55 -7.60 -0.92
N GLY A 166 12.07 -7.08 0.19
CA GLY A 166 12.51 -5.69 0.29
C GLY A 166 11.40 -4.63 0.31
N PHE A 167 10.19 -4.99 0.77
CA PHE A 167 9.11 -4.04 1.08
C PHE A 167 8.69 -4.12 2.56
#